data_AF-A0A084AA04-F1
#
_entry.id   AF-A0A084AA04-F1
#
_cell.length_a   1.000
_cell.length_b   1.000
_cell.length_c   1.000
_cell.angle_alpha   90.00
_cell.angle_beta   90.00
_cell.angle_gamma   90.00
#
_symmetry.space_group_name_H-M   'P 1'
#
loop_
_entity.id
_entity.type
_entity.pdbx_description
1 polymer ?
#
loop_
_entity_poly.entity_id
_entity_poly.type
_entity_poly.pdbx_seq_one_letter_code
_entity_poly.pdbx_strand_id
1 'polypeptide(L)'
;YPADLTFDNNDTTDQNFTVHLKHQNIQSTEAKTVTETIHYQGAGNQTPADNTAQVTFKRQVSTDTVTGEKTYGSWSADQSFAAVTSPVIKGYTPDQAEIGAQTVSGDASDLDFTV
;
A
#
# COMPACT_ATOMS: atom_id res chain seq x y z
N TYR A 1 -13.47 32.47 -20.85
CA TYR A 1 -13.57 33.94 -20.67
C TYR A 1 -14.55 34.43 -21.73
N PRO A 2 -15.57 35.27 -21.43
CA PRO A 2 -16.47 35.72 -22.48
C PRO A 2 -15.71 36.67 -23.40
N ALA A 3 -15.75 36.40 -24.71
CA ALA A 3 -14.96 37.12 -25.70
C ALA A 3 -15.60 38.46 -26.14
N ASP A 4 -16.85 38.71 -25.79
CA ASP A 4 -17.66 39.83 -26.30
C ASP A 4 -18.18 40.74 -25.18
N LEU A 5 -17.28 41.20 -24.29
CA LEU A 5 -17.61 42.19 -23.27
C LEU A 5 -17.12 43.57 -23.68
N THR A 6 -18.04 44.53 -23.74
CA THR A 6 -17.74 45.96 -23.96
C THR A 6 -17.93 46.72 -22.66
N PHE A 7 -16.96 47.56 -22.30
CA PHE A 7 -17.16 48.56 -21.26
C PHE A 7 -18.38 49.41 -21.61
N ASP A 8 -19.30 49.59 -20.66
CA ASP A 8 -20.35 50.59 -20.78
C ASP A 8 -19.82 51.96 -20.35
N ASN A 9 -20.62 53.00 -20.56
CA ASN A 9 -20.29 54.39 -20.19
C ASN A 9 -21.24 54.88 -19.10
N ASN A 10 -21.57 54.02 -18.12
CA ASN A 10 -22.47 54.34 -17.03
C ASN A 10 -21.70 54.54 -15.72
N ASP A 11 -21.37 55.79 -15.42
CA ASP A 11 -20.62 56.21 -14.22
C ASP A 11 -21.32 55.87 -12.88
N THR A 12 -22.56 55.41 -12.91
CA THR A 12 -23.33 55.04 -11.71
C THR A 12 -23.46 53.53 -11.50
N THR A 13 -22.92 52.69 -12.39
CA THR A 13 -23.07 51.23 -12.33
C THR A 13 -21.75 50.53 -12.67
N ASP A 14 -21.20 49.80 -11.70
CA ASP A 14 -19.99 49.02 -11.92
C ASP A 14 -20.29 47.71 -12.67
N GLN A 15 -19.46 47.38 -13.66
CA GLN A 15 -19.44 46.07 -14.30
C GLN A 15 -18.58 45.10 -13.49
N ASN A 16 -19.22 44.21 -12.73
CA ASN A 16 -18.54 43.18 -11.95
C ASN A 16 -18.57 41.82 -12.66
N PHE A 17 -17.41 41.14 -12.70
CA PHE A 17 -17.29 39.80 -13.25
C PHE A 17 -16.77 38.83 -12.19
N THR A 18 -17.42 37.68 -12.08
CA THR A 18 -16.98 36.60 -11.19
C THR A 18 -16.52 35.41 -12.02
N VAL A 19 -15.31 34.91 -11.71
CA VAL A 19 -14.78 33.67 -12.28
C VAL A 19 -14.77 32.62 -11.19
N HIS A 20 -15.40 31.48 -11.47
CA HIS A 20 -15.38 30.32 -10.59
C HIS A 20 -14.34 29.31 -11.10
N LEU A 21 -13.50 28.82 -10.18
CA LEU A 21 -12.56 27.74 -10.43
C LEU A 21 -12.91 26.54 -9.54
N LYS A 22 -12.44 25.36 -9.94
CA LYS A 22 -12.50 24.13 -9.14
C LYS A 22 -11.10 23.60 -8.92
N HIS A 23 -10.91 22.87 -7.83
CA HIS A 23 -9.63 22.21 -7.57
C HIS A 23 -9.39 21.09 -8.58
N GLN A 24 -8.13 20.92 -8.95
CA GLN A 24 -7.67 19.81 -9.77
C GLN A 24 -7.19 18.69 -8.85
N ASN A 25 -7.49 17.45 -9.22
CA ASN A 25 -6.99 16.26 -8.54
C ASN A 25 -6.06 15.49 -9.49
N ILE A 26 -4.95 14.97 -8.95
CA ILE A 26 -4.06 14.06 -9.65
C ILE A 26 -4.12 12.67 -9.01
N GLN A 27 -3.89 11.63 -9.82
CA GLN A 27 -3.84 10.24 -9.36
C GLN A 27 -2.40 9.74 -9.32
N SER A 28 -2.09 8.95 -8.30
CA SER A 28 -0.85 8.19 -8.19
C SER A 28 -1.14 6.81 -7.61
N THR A 29 -0.16 5.90 -7.70
CA THR A 29 -0.27 4.56 -7.11
C THR A 29 0.71 4.44 -5.96
N GLU A 30 0.21 4.03 -4.80
CA GLU A 30 1.00 3.63 -3.65
C GLU A 30 1.17 2.11 -3.66
N ALA A 31 2.36 1.63 -3.30
CA ALA A 31 2.67 0.22 -3.16
C ALA A 31 3.25 -0.07 -1.78
N LYS A 32 2.86 -1.20 -1.19
CA LYS A 32 3.38 -1.71 0.09
C LYS A 32 3.68 -3.19 -0.05
N THR A 33 4.81 -3.62 0.51
CA THR A 33 5.18 -5.04 0.56
C THR A 33 4.99 -5.54 1.98
N VAL A 34 4.44 -6.74 2.11
CA VAL A 34 4.40 -7.53 3.35
C VAL A 34 5.36 -8.70 3.17
N THR A 35 6.22 -8.91 4.15
CA THR A 35 7.21 -9.99 4.19
C THR A 35 6.82 -11.02 5.24
N GLU A 36 6.90 -12.29 4.91
CA GLU A 36 6.87 -13.41 5.86
C GLU A 36 8.29 -13.91 6.05
N THR A 37 8.74 -14.00 7.30
CA THR A 37 10.05 -14.55 7.69
C THR A 37 9.85 -15.70 8.67
N ILE A 38 10.44 -16.86 8.37
CA ILE A 38 10.47 -18.04 9.23
C ILE A 38 11.91 -18.31 9.62
N HIS A 39 12.22 -18.09 10.89
CA HIS A 39 13.51 -18.36 11.49
C HIS A 39 13.63 -19.83 11.91
N TYR A 40 14.74 -20.47 11.58
CA TYR A 40 15.06 -21.80 12.10
C TYR A 40 16.18 -21.70 13.14
N GLN A 41 16.04 -22.38 14.28
CA GLN A 41 17.00 -22.30 15.38
C GLN A 41 17.29 -23.67 16.00
N GLY A 42 18.35 -23.77 16.82
CA GLY A 42 18.56 -24.91 17.71
C GLY A 42 19.32 -26.12 17.15
N ALA A 43 19.72 -26.15 15.87
CA ALA A 43 20.49 -27.27 15.28
C ALA A 43 22.01 -26.98 15.14
N GLY A 44 22.53 -25.97 15.84
CA GLY A 44 23.94 -25.57 15.79
C GLY A 44 24.39 -25.26 14.36
N ASN A 45 25.48 -25.89 13.91
CA ASN A 45 26.00 -25.71 12.54
C ASN A 45 25.09 -26.30 11.44
N GLN A 46 24.06 -27.05 11.81
CA GLN A 46 23.07 -27.62 10.88
C GLN A 46 21.78 -26.80 10.83
N THR A 47 21.72 -25.66 11.54
CA THR A 47 20.57 -24.76 11.53
C THR A 47 20.36 -24.22 10.12
N PRO A 48 19.17 -24.43 9.51
CA PRO A 48 18.84 -23.89 8.20
C PRO A 48 18.87 -22.36 8.21
N ALA A 49 19.03 -21.77 7.02
CA ALA A 49 18.79 -20.35 6.85
C ALA A 49 17.29 -20.04 6.89
N ASP A 50 16.95 -18.80 7.22
CA ASP A 50 15.58 -18.32 7.23
C ASP A 50 14.86 -18.54 5.89
N ASN A 51 13.57 -18.86 5.95
CA ASN A 51 12.70 -18.82 4.79
C ASN A 51 12.01 -17.46 4.73
N THR A 52 12.07 -16.80 3.58
CA THR A 52 11.43 -15.49 3.38
C THR A 52 10.57 -15.49 2.13
N ALA A 53 9.38 -14.89 2.24
CA ALA A 53 8.45 -14.69 1.12
C ALA A 53 7.89 -13.27 1.17
N GLN A 54 7.48 -12.73 0.01
CA GLN A 54 6.92 -11.38 -0.08
C GLN A 54 5.67 -11.34 -0.96
N VAL A 55 4.72 -10.50 -0.57
CA VAL A 55 3.55 -10.13 -1.38
C VAL A 55 3.43 -8.61 -1.42
N THR A 56 2.98 -8.06 -2.56
CA THR A 56 2.91 -6.60 -2.76
C THR A 56 1.48 -6.16 -3.01
N PHE A 57 1.02 -5.19 -2.24
CA PHE A 57 -0.28 -4.54 -2.36
C PHE A 57 -0.14 -3.18 -3.02
N LYS A 58 -1.17 -2.77 -3.75
CA LYS A 58 -1.23 -1.45 -4.39
C LYS A 58 -2.57 -0.77 -4.10
N ARG A 59 -2.58 0.55 -3.95
CA ARG A 59 -3.81 1.37 -3.90
C ARG A 59 -3.65 2.66 -4.69
N GLN A 60 -4.75 3.21 -5.17
CA GLN A 60 -4.76 4.54 -5.80
C GLN A 60 -4.77 5.63 -4.73
N VAL A 61 -4.08 6.73 -5.00
CA VAL A 61 -4.03 7.93 -4.15
C VAL A 61 -4.37 9.14 -4.99
N SER A 62 -5.46 9.82 -4.61
CA SER A 62 -5.89 11.07 -5.22
C SER A 62 -5.38 12.23 -4.38
N THR A 63 -4.68 13.18 -5.00
CA THR A 63 -4.15 14.38 -4.33
C THR A 63 -4.78 15.64 -4.91
N ASP A 64 -5.39 16.46 -4.05
CA ASP A 64 -5.83 17.81 -4.41
C ASP A 64 -4.60 18.69 -4.62
N THR A 65 -4.45 19.28 -5.81
CA THR A 65 -3.24 20.04 -6.16
C THR A 65 -3.18 21.43 -5.52
N VAL A 66 -4.28 21.89 -4.93
CA VAL A 66 -4.38 23.19 -4.24
C VAL A 66 -4.14 23.02 -2.75
N THR A 67 -4.82 22.06 -2.11
CA THR A 67 -4.73 21.86 -0.65
C THR A 67 -3.64 20.86 -0.24
N GLY A 68 -3.24 19.96 -1.15
CA GLY A 68 -2.34 18.85 -0.85
C GLY A 68 -3.02 17.70 -0.10
N GLU A 69 -4.34 17.76 0.12
CA GLU A 69 -5.10 16.70 0.79
C GLU A 69 -5.07 15.42 -0.04
N LYS A 70 -4.88 14.28 0.65
CA LYS A 70 -4.83 12.96 0.02
C LYS A 70 -6.03 12.12 0.43
N THR A 71 -6.66 11.53 -0.56
CA THR A 71 -7.67 10.47 -0.36
C THR A 71 -7.12 9.16 -0.91
N TYR A 72 -7.28 8.10 -0.12
CA TYR A 72 -6.73 6.79 -0.40
C TYR A 72 -7.85 5.84 -0.83
N GLY A 73 -7.66 5.16 -1.95
CA GLY A 73 -8.52 4.07 -2.36
C GLY A 73 -8.26 2.80 -1.55
N SER A 74 -9.05 1.77 -1.82
CA SER A 74 -8.83 0.43 -1.26
C SER A 74 -7.50 -0.15 -1.74
N TRP A 75 -6.86 -0.93 -0.88
CA TRP A 75 -5.80 -1.84 -1.29
C TRP A 75 -6.31 -2.86 -2.32
N SER A 76 -5.39 -3.39 -3.12
CA SER A 76 -5.61 -4.60 -3.91
C SER A 76 -6.08 -5.75 -3.03
N ALA A 77 -6.72 -6.75 -3.64
CA ALA A 77 -7.25 -7.91 -2.94
C ALA A 77 -6.22 -8.58 -2.01
N ASP A 78 -6.74 -9.20 -0.95
CA ASP A 78 -5.94 -10.00 -0.01
C ASP A 78 -5.08 -11.03 -0.75
N GLN A 79 -3.88 -11.25 -0.25
CA GLN A 79 -2.92 -12.19 -0.80
C GLN A 79 -2.61 -13.27 0.23
N SER A 80 -1.95 -14.34 -0.19
CA SER A 80 -1.62 -15.43 0.71
C SER A 80 -0.20 -15.93 0.52
N PHE A 81 0.44 -16.25 1.64
CA PHE A 81 1.64 -17.05 1.70
C PHE A 81 1.27 -18.53 1.72
N ALA A 82 1.99 -19.33 0.96
CA ALA A 82 1.80 -20.78 0.96
C ALA A 82 2.29 -21.38 2.29
N ALA A 83 1.79 -22.56 2.64
CA ALA A 83 2.33 -23.30 3.76
C ALA A 83 3.81 -23.65 3.51
N VAL A 84 4.62 -23.58 4.56
CA VAL A 84 6.05 -23.87 4.53
C VAL A 84 6.35 -25.03 5.47
N THR A 85 6.75 -26.17 4.88
CA THR A 85 7.22 -27.33 5.65
C THR A 85 8.63 -27.07 6.18
N SER A 86 8.84 -27.36 7.47
CA SER A 86 10.13 -27.19 8.13
C SER A 86 11.17 -28.19 7.61
N PRO A 87 12.43 -27.78 7.39
CA PRO A 87 13.49 -28.67 6.93
C PRO A 87 13.71 -29.86 7.88
N VAL A 88 13.88 -31.06 7.30
CA VAL A 88 14.21 -32.26 8.06
C VAL A 88 15.71 -32.30 8.34
N ILE A 89 16.09 -32.21 9.61
CA ILE A 89 17.49 -32.28 10.05
C ILE A 89 17.69 -33.60 10.79
N LYS A 90 18.64 -34.42 10.33
CA LYS A 90 18.92 -35.73 10.95
C LYS A 90 19.29 -35.56 12.42
N GLY A 91 18.56 -36.25 13.30
CA GLY A 91 18.76 -36.21 14.75
C GLY A 91 17.99 -35.12 15.48
N TYR A 92 17.23 -34.28 14.76
CA TYR A 92 16.37 -33.24 15.32
C TYR A 92 14.93 -33.48 14.89
N THR A 93 13.99 -32.94 15.66
CA THR A 93 12.57 -32.89 15.31
C THR A 93 12.15 -31.44 15.51
N PRO A 94 11.62 -30.76 14.47
CA PRO A 94 11.15 -29.39 14.63
C PRO A 94 9.97 -29.38 15.60
N ASP A 95 9.85 -28.30 16.39
CA ASP A 95 8.70 -28.10 17.27
C ASP A 95 7.41 -27.90 16.45
N GLN A 96 7.53 -27.29 15.28
CA GLN A 96 6.49 -27.09 14.29
C GLN A 96 6.95 -27.65 12.95
N ALA A 97 6.28 -28.72 12.50
CA ALA A 97 6.60 -29.37 11.21
C ALA A 97 6.23 -28.51 9.99
N GLU A 98 5.32 -27.56 10.15
CA GLU A 98 4.83 -26.69 9.08
C GLU A 98 4.31 -25.37 9.64
N ILE A 99 4.71 -24.24 9.05
CA ILE A 99 3.98 -22.98 9.14
C ILE A 99 2.85 -23.04 8.12
N GLY A 100 1.60 -23.04 8.58
CA GLY A 100 0.44 -23.09 7.70
C GLY A 100 0.31 -21.83 6.83
N ALA A 101 -0.48 -21.92 5.75
CA ALA A 101 -0.72 -20.78 4.86
C ALA A 101 -1.30 -19.57 5.61
N GLN A 102 -0.81 -18.37 5.27
CA GLN A 102 -1.23 -17.10 5.86
C GLN A 102 -1.94 -16.25 4.82
N THR A 103 -3.07 -15.65 5.18
CA THR A 103 -3.75 -14.65 4.34
C THR A 103 -3.57 -13.27 4.95
N VAL A 104 -3.14 -12.31 4.14
CA VAL A 104 -2.84 -10.93 4.56
C VAL A 104 -3.52 -9.92 3.65
N SER A 105 -3.93 -8.80 4.23
CA SER A 105 -4.42 -7.63 3.51
C SER A 105 -3.32 -6.59 3.32
N GLY A 106 -3.59 -5.55 2.53
CA GLY A 106 -2.65 -4.44 2.35
C GLY A 106 -2.34 -3.64 3.63
N ASP A 107 -3.17 -3.77 4.67
CA ASP A 107 -2.93 -3.14 5.95
C ASP A 107 -2.07 -3.98 6.91
N ALA A 108 -1.79 -5.24 6.57
CA ALA A 108 -1.00 -6.14 7.41
C ALA A 108 0.43 -5.63 7.64
N SER A 109 0.98 -5.95 8.82
CA SER A 109 2.41 -5.87 9.10
C SER A 109 3.12 -7.11 8.58
N ASP A 110 4.45 -7.09 8.58
CA ASP A 110 5.26 -8.28 8.32
C ASP A 110 4.94 -9.41 9.31
N LEU A 111 5.08 -10.65 8.84
CA LEU A 111 4.89 -11.86 9.62
C LEU A 111 6.24 -12.44 10.01
N ASP A 112 6.35 -12.86 11.26
CA ASP A 112 7.60 -13.38 11.85
C ASP A 112 7.28 -14.64 12.65
N PHE A 113 7.93 -15.74 12.29
CA PHE A 113 7.78 -17.05 12.92
C PHE A 113 9.16 -17.62 13.29
N THR A 114 9.20 -18.47 14.31
CA THR A 114 10.40 -19.23 14.70
C THR A 114 10.05 -20.70 14.87
N VAL A 115 10.95 -21.56 14.37
CA VAL A 115 10.93 -23.03 14.42
C VAL A 115 12.27 -23.54 14.96
#